data_AF-A0A0F8ZUJ3-F1
#
_entry.id   AF-A0A0F8ZUJ3-F1
#
_cell.length_a   1.000
_cell.length_b   1.000
_cell.length_c   1.000
_cell.angle_alpha   90.00
_cell.angle_beta   90.00
_cell.angle_gamma   90.00
#
_symmetry.space_group_name_H-M   'P 1'
#
loop_
_entity.id
_entity.type
_entity.pdbx_description
1 polymer ?
#
loop_
_entity_poly.entity_id
_entity_poly.type
_entity_poly.pdbx_seq_one_letter_code
_entity_poly.pdbx_strand_id
1 'polypeptide(L)'
;MQKWLSFHHYSSPQQSDFYYLKLCNEIFSKLEDDDFPDEELSLSMEEKKNLACFITGYFEDVISGPGLWKAFNTQVYELYGTYLPFFDPDPEKYYPEEINPEDIHFLLWYYISMVRDNDTIISPTIYEWSERPEEIFEILEREYESAPENLKLKQFLTLSPNEDDYIEINLRMRWIMIDSWLHHFLGKEFDE
;
A
#
# COMPACT_ATOMS: atom_id res chain seq x y z
N MET A 1 -15.32 4.60 4.38
CA MET A 1 -15.93 3.98 3.18
C MET A 1 -15.59 4.74 1.90
N GLN A 2 -16.06 5.98 1.69
CA GLN A 2 -15.78 6.72 0.44
C GLN A 2 -14.28 6.79 0.10
N LYS A 3 -13.43 7.13 1.09
CA LYS A 3 -11.97 7.15 0.95
C LYS A 3 -11.33 5.79 0.72
N TRP A 4 -11.88 4.72 1.27
CA TRP A 4 -11.41 3.36 0.99
C TRP A 4 -11.70 3.00 -0.48
N LEU A 5 -12.91 3.30 -0.94
CA LEU A 5 -13.34 3.01 -2.30
C LEU A 5 -12.64 3.88 -3.36
N SER A 6 -11.99 5.00 -3.01
CA SER A 6 -11.21 5.76 -3.98
C SER A 6 -9.95 5.06 -4.45
N PHE A 7 -9.50 4.02 -3.73
CA PHE A 7 -8.39 3.15 -4.14
C PHE A 7 -8.83 1.97 -5.03
N HIS A 8 -10.12 1.93 -5.41
CA HIS A 8 -10.72 0.80 -6.11
C HIS A 8 -11.28 1.21 -7.47
N HIS A 9 -11.31 0.28 -8.42
CA HIS A 9 -11.90 0.49 -9.74
C HIS A 9 -13.45 0.55 -9.73
N TYR A 10 -14.08 0.37 -8.56
CA TYR A 10 -15.53 0.35 -8.38
C TYR A 10 -15.97 1.30 -7.27
N SER A 11 -17.19 1.85 -7.41
CA SER A 11 -17.75 2.77 -6.41
C SER A 11 -18.79 2.11 -5.47
N SER A 12 -19.20 0.88 -5.76
CA SER A 12 -20.17 0.14 -4.93
C SER A 12 -19.44 -0.86 -4.03
N PRO A 13 -19.58 -0.75 -2.69
CA PRO A 13 -18.86 -1.62 -1.76
C PRO A 13 -19.25 -3.10 -1.93
N GLN A 14 -18.26 -3.95 -1.79
CA GLN A 14 -18.31 -5.40 -1.69
C GLN A 14 -18.33 -5.83 -0.23
N GLN A 15 -18.56 -7.13 0.00
CA GLN A 15 -18.54 -7.67 1.35
C GLN A 15 -17.16 -7.58 2.00
N SER A 16 -16.09 -7.83 1.22
CA SER A 16 -14.69 -7.71 1.67
C SER A 16 -14.34 -6.28 2.09
N ASP A 17 -14.88 -5.26 1.42
CA ASP A 17 -14.58 -3.85 1.74
C ASP A 17 -14.98 -3.46 3.17
N PHE A 18 -16.00 -4.10 3.74
CA PHE A 18 -16.36 -3.84 5.14
C PHE A 18 -15.34 -4.41 6.12
N TYR A 19 -14.71 -5.54 5.76
CA TYR A 19 -13.63 -6.14 6.55
C TYR A 19 -12.39 -5.25 6.48
N TYR A 20 -11.93 -4.90 5.28
CA TYR A 20 -10.75 -4.05 5.11
C TYR A 20 -10.98 -2.63 5.66
N LEU A 21 -12.19 -2.07 5.57
CA LEU A 21 -12.48 -0.79 6.22
C LEU A 21 -12.35 -0.88 7.75
N LYS A 22 -12.73 -2.01 8.37
CA LYS A 22 -12.54 -2.21 9.82
C LYS A 22 -11.05 -2.24 10.16
N LEU A 23 -10.26 -2.99 9.39
CA LEU A 23 -8.81 -3.08 9.54
C LEU A 23 -8.14 -1.70 9.37
N CYS A 24 -8.53 -0.96 8.34
CA CYS A 24 -8.08 0.40 8.08
C CYS A 24 -8.35 1.34 9.26
N ASN A 25 -9.52 1.24 9.91
CA ASN A 25 -9.81 2.05 11.09
C ASN A 25 -8.95 1.67 12.31
N GLU A 26 -8.58 0.39 12.45
CA GLU A 26 -7.70 -0.07 13.51
C GLU A 26 -6.27 0.46 13.33
N ILE A 27 -5.74 0.36 12.11
CA ILE A 27 -4.45 0.96 11.74
C ILE A 27 -4.48 2.48 11.96
N PHE A 28 -5.56 3.15 11.54
CA PHE A 28 -5.74 4.58 11.75
C PHE A 28 -5.70 4.96 13.25
N SER A 29 -6.33 4.17 14.12
CA SER A 29 -6.28 4.42 15.57
C SER A 29 -4.85 4.38 16.11
N LYS A 30 -4.00 3.48 15.59
CA LYS A 30 -2.57 3.44 15.95
C LYS A 30 -1.81 4.67 15.47
N LEU A 31 -2.11 5.14 14.26
CA LEU A 31 -1.50 6.35 13.71
C LEU A 31 -1.97 7.64 14.42
N GLU A 32 -3.21 7.67 14.90
CA GLU A 32 -3.77 8.85 15.60
C GLU A 32 -3.04 9.12 16.92
N ASP A 33 -2.71 8.05 17.66
CA ASP A 33 -2.01 8.10 18.95
C ASP A 33 -0.55 8.56 18.84
N ASP A 34 -0.02 8.83 17.64
CA ASP A 34 1.38 9.18 17.40
C ASP A 34 1.61 10.68 17.18
N ASP A 35 2.50 11.24 17.99
CA ASP A 35 3.25 12.44 17.64
C ASP A 35 4.61 11.94 17.10
N PHE A 36 4.75 11.89 15.77
CA PHE A 36 6.06 11.68 15.17
C PHE A 36 7.01 12.73 15.78
N PRO A 37 8.18 12.32 16.31
CA PRO A 37 9.03 13.19 17.12
C PRO A 37 9.58 14.38 16.33
N ASP A 38 9.66 14.25 15.01
CA ASP A 38 10.08 15.30 14.09
C ASP A 38 8.85 15.95 13.43
N GLU A 39 8.81 17.29 13.43
CA GLU A 39 7.77 18.06 12.73
C GLU A 39 7.74 17.71 11.23
N GLU A 40 8.89 17.38 10.63
CA GLU A 40 8.99 16.98 9.22
C GLU A 40 8.28 15.64 8.93
N LEU A 41 8.20 14.77 9.93
CA LEU A 41 7.52 13.47 9.86
C LEU A 41 6.05 13.56 10.30
N SER A 42 5.63 14.68 10.88
CA SER A 42 4.26 14.85 11.37
C SER A 42 3.26 14.76 10.21
N LEU A 43 2.15 14.06 10.45
CA LEU A 43 1.07 13.91 9.48
C LEU A 43 -0.21 14.53 10.05
N SER A 44 -0.90 15.32 9.23
CA SER A 44 -2.25 15.77 9.51
C SER A 44 -3.21 14.59 9.64
N MET A 45 -4.35 14.82 10.28
CA MET A 45 -5.37 13.79 10.47
C MET A 45 -5.82 13.15 9.15
N GLU A 46 -5.90 13.94 8.08
CA GLU A 46 -6.32 13.46 6.77
C GLU A 46 -5.24 12.62 6.08
N GLU A 47 -3.97 13.00 6.24
CA GLU A 47 -2.82 12.22 5.79
C GLU A 47 -2.72 10.90 6.55
N LYS A 48 -2.96 10.88 7.87
CA LYS A 48 -3.02 9.64 8.68
C LYS A 48 -4.12 8.68 8.19
N LYS A 49 -5.30 9.19 7.83
CA LYS A 49 -6.39 8.36 7.25
C LYS A 49 -6.01 7.78 5.89
N ASN A 50 -5.36 8.57 5.05
CA ASN A 50 -4.87 8.12 3.75
C ASN A 50 -3.80 7.04 3.91
N LEU A 51 -2.84 7.24 4.82
CA LEU A 51 -1.81 6.26 5.15
C LEU A 51 -2.41 4.94 5.63
N ALA A 52 -3.42 4.99 6.51
CA ALA A 52 -4.13 3.80 6.95
C ALA A 52 -4.79 3.04 5.79
N CYS A 53 -5.43 3.76 4.86
CA CYS A 53 -6.01 3.15 3.65
C CYS A 53 -4.92 2.57 2.73
N PHE A 54 -3.81 3.27 2.58
CA PHE A 54 -2.67 2.86 1.75
C PHE A 54 -2.05 1.55 2.24
N ILE A 55 -1.75 1.44 3.53
CA ILE A 55 -1.24 0.20 4.15
C ILE A 55 -2.29 -0.92 4.07
N THR A 56 -3.57 -0.61 4.25
CA THR A 56 -4.64 -1.61 4.10
C THR A 56 -4.75 -2.11 2.66
N GLY A 57 -4.54 -1.24 1.67
CA GLY A 57 -4.53 -1.59 0.25
C GLY A 57 -3.36 -2.51 -0.12
N TYR A 58 -2.18 -2.27 0.47
CA TYR A 58 -1.06 -3.22 0.42
C TYR A 58 -1.47 -4.60 0.94
N PHE A 59 -2.05 -4.66 2.13
CA PHE A 59 -2.48 -5.92 2.73
C PHE A 59 -3.54 -6.64 1.88
N GLU A 60 -4.53 -5.91 1.36
CA GLU A 60 -5.54 -6.47 0.46
C GLU A 60 -4.94 -7.01 -0.84
N ASP A 61 -3.92 -6.35 -1.40
CA ASP A 61 -3.21 -6.83 -2.59
C ASP A 61 -2.45 -8.13 -2.32
N VAL A 62 -1.77 -8.25 -1.17
CA VAL A 62 -1.11 -9.51 -0.79
C VAL A 62 -2.14 -10.63 -0.60
N ILE A 63 -3.22 -10.39 0.15
CA ILE A 63 -4.24 -11.41 0.43
C ILE A 63 -5.03 -11.81 -0.82
N SER A 64 -5.44 -10.85 -1.63
CA SER A 64 -6.32 -11.11 -2.79
C SER A 64 -5.55 -11.65 -4.00
N GLY A 65 -4.23 -11.42 -4.03
CA GLY A 65 -3.33 -11.74 -5.13
C GLY A 65 -3.63 -11.07 -6.49
N PRO A 66 -3.98 -9.76 -6.57
CA PRO A 66 -3.93 -9.03 -7.85
C PRO A 66 -2.47 -8.82 -8.32
N GLY A 67 -1.52 -8.67 -7.39
CA GLY A 67 -0.09 -8.76 -7.64
C GLY A 67 0.62 -7.43 -7.91
N LEU A 68 0.09 -6.30 -7.45
CA LEU A 68 0.74 -4.99 -7.62
C LEU A 68 2.05 -4.91 -6.83
N TRP A 69 2.02 -5.29 -5.55
CA TRP A 69 3.19 -5.36 -4.68
C TRP A 69 4.22 -6.37 -5.20
N LYS A 70 3.75 -7.55 -5.62
CA LYS A 70 4.60 -8.58 -6.22
C LYS A 70 5.27 -8.08 -7.51
N ALA A 71 4.56 -7.32 -8.35
CA ALA A 71 5.17 -6.73 -9.53
C ALA A 71 6.24 -5.70 -9.15
N PHE A 72 5.97 -4.86 -8.15
CA PHE A 72 6.92 -3.90 -7.62
C PHE A 72 8.19 -4.58 -7.08
N ASN A 73 8.07 -5.52 -6.13
CA ASN A 73 9.22 -6.17 -5.50
C ASN A 73 10.05 -6.98 -6.50
N THR A 74 9.41 -7.60 -7.51
CA THR A 74 10.09 -8.33 -8.58
C THR A 74 10.94 -7.38 -9.42
N GLN A 75 10.40 -6.22 -9.81
CA GLN A 75 11.15 -5.22 -10.58
C GLN A 75 12.31 -4.62 -9.77
N VAL A 76 12.12 -4.34 -8.48
CA VAL A 76 13.20 -3.86 -7.60
C VAL A 76 14.31 -4.91 -7.50
N TYR A 77 13.96 -6.18 -7.32
CA TYR A 77 14.94 -7.27 -7.25
C TYR A 77 15.71 -7.45 -8.56
N GLU A 78 15.04 -7.37 -9.70
CA GLU A 78 15.68 -7.44 -11.02
C GLU A 78 16.68 -6.29 -11.26
N LEU A 79 16.38 -5.10 -10.76
CA LEU A 79 17.22 -3.91 -10.92
C LEU A 79 18.38 -3.83 -9.92
N TYR A 80 18.13 -4.19 -8.65
CA TYR A 80 19.02 -3.88 -7.53
C TYR A 80 19.50 -5.10 -6.74
N GLY A 81 18.93 -6.28 -6.96
CA GLY A 81 19.28 -7.51 -6.22
C GLY A 81 18.75 -7.56 -4.78
N THR A 82 17.87 -6.64 -4.39
CA THR A 82 17.12 -6.60 -3.12
C THR A 82 15.64 -6.39 -3.40
N TYR A 83 14.74 -6.82 -2.52
CA TYR A 83 13.29 -6.70 -2.72
C TYR A 83 12.74 -5.31 -2.39
N LEU A 84 13.48 -4.49 -1.63
CA LEU A 84 13.07 -3.16 -1.20
C LEU A 84 14.17 -2.13 -1.51
N PRO A 85 13.83 -0.98 -2.11
CA PRO A 85 14.78 0.12 -2.28
C PRO A 85 15.25 0.65 -0.91
N PHE A 86 16.55 0.90 -0.75
CA PHE A 86 17.16 1.49 0.45
C PHE A 86 17.10 0.67 1.76
N PHE A 87 16.33 -0.42 1.78
CA PHE A 87 16.31 -1.38 2.87
C PHE A 87 17.09 -2.64 2.47
N ASP A 88 17.76 -3.26 3.44
CA ASP A 88 18.50 -4.51 3.26
C ASP A 88 17.85 -5.59 4.12
N PRO A 89 16.70 -6.14 3.69
CA PRO A 89 15.97 -7.15 4.45
C PRO A 89 16.80 -8.43 4.57
N ASP A 90 16.70 -9.11 5.71
CA ASP A 90 17.38 -10.39 5.94
C ASP A 90 16.85 -11.45 4.96
N PRO A 91 17.67 -11.95 4.00
CA PRO A 91 17.19 -12.89 2.98
C PRO A 91 16.68 -14.22 3.55
N GLU A 92 17.04 -14.56 4.80
CA GLU A 92 16.55 -15.76 5.48
C GLU A 92 15.18 -15.57 6.15
N LYS A 93 14.69 -14.32 6.26
CA LYS A 93 13.44 -13.97 6.94
C LYS A 93 12.46 -13.18 6.09
N TYR A 94 12.90 -12.66 4.96
CA TYR A 94 12.06 -11.92 4.03
C TYR A 94 11.42 -12.85 3.00
N TYR A 95 10.10 -12.95 3.03
CA TYR A 95 9.31 -13.79 2.14
C TYR A 95 8.50 -12.90 1.18
N PRO A 96 8.92 -12.77 -0.10
CA PRO A 96 8.36 -11.78 -1.03
C PRO A 96 6.90 -12.04 -1.46
N GLU A 97 6.35 -13.22 -1.14
CA GLU A 97 4.95 -13.57 -1.40
C GLU A 97 4.07 -13.43 -0.14
N GLU A 98 4.65 -13.05 0.99
CA GLU A 98 3.97 -12.85 2.27
C GLU A 98 4.12 -11.39 2.71
N ILE A 99 3.49 -11.04 3.83
CA ILE A 99 3.72 -9.75 4.47
C ILE A 99 5.03 -9.79 5.28
N ASN A 100 5.83 -8.73 5.22
CA ASN A 100 7.04 -8.60 6.01
C ASN A 100 7.02 -7.29 6.84
N PRO A 101 7.63 -7.26 8.04
CA PRO A 101 7.78 -6.03 8.81
C PRO A 101 8.50 -4.92 8.02
N GLU A 102 9.48 -5.28 7.21
CA GLU A 102 10.24 -4.37 6.37
C GLU A 102 9.38 -3.70 5.29
N ASP A 103 8.32 -4.37 4.82
CA ASP A 103 7.38 -3.80 3.87
C ASP A 103 6.63 -2.62 4.51
N ILE A 104 6.23 -2.74 5.78
CA ILE A 104 5.53 -1.67 6.51
C ILE A 104 6.44 -0.47 6.72
N HIS A 105 7.72 -0.69 7.05
CA HIS A 105 8.72 0.37 7.14
C HIS A 105 8.88 1.11 5.81
N PHE A 106 9.04 0.36 4.72
CA PHE A 106 9.15 0.94 3.38
C PHE A 106 7.91 1.75 3.01
N LEU A 107 6.70 1.20 3.26
CA LEU A 107 5.44 1.86 2.91
C LEU A 107 5.22 3.14 3.70
N LEU A 108 5.58 3.16 4.99
CA LEU A 108 5.55 4.37 5.82
C LEU A 108 6.50 5.43 5.28
N TRP A 109 7.76 5.05 5.05
CA TRP A 109 8.76 5.97 4.49
C TRP A 109 8.34 6.51 3.12
N TYR A 110 7.90 5.64 2.21
CA TYR A 110 7.46 6.02 0.87
C TYR A 110 6.27 6.98 0.93
N TYR A 111 5.26 6.68 1.74
CA TYR A 111 4.09 7.54 1.91
C TYR A 111 4.46 8.95 2.38
N ILE A 112 5.28 9.04 3.44
CA ILE A 112 5.69 10.35 4.00
C ILE A 112 6.53 11.11 2.98
N SER A 113 7.47 10.42 2.30
CA SER A 113 8.31 11.03 1.26
C SER A 113 7.46 11.61 0.13
N MET A 114 6.42 10.90 -0.32
CA MET A 114 5.51 11.40 -1.36
C MET A 114 4.64 12.57 -0.89
N VAL A 115 4.22 12.57 0.39
CA VAL A 115 3.44 13.67 0.97
C VAL A 115 4.28 14.94 1.18
N ARG A 116 5.59 14.79 1.39
CA ARG A 116 6.54 15.88 1.69
C ARG A 116 7.50 16.20 0.54
N ASP A 117 7.27 15.66 -0.66
CA ASP A 117 8.19 15.73 -1.82
C ASP A 117 8.67 17.16 -2.15
N ASN A 118 7.80 18.16 -1.98
CA ASN A 118 8.13 19.56 -2.27
C ASN A 118 8.84 20.30 -1.12
N ASP A 119 8.85 19.74 0.09
CA ASP A 119 9.29 20.42 1.31
C ASP A 119 10.64 19.89 1.82
N THR A 120 10.81 18.56 1.88
CA THR A 120 11.99 17.93 2.48
C THR A 120 12.25 16.53 1.90
N ILE A 121 13.51 16.08 1.98
CA ILE A 121 13.90 14.72 1.61
C ILE A 121 14.00 13.89 2.88
N ILE A 122 13.09 12.95 3.04
CA ILE A 122 13.06 12.04 4.18
C ILE A 122 14.03 10.88 3.94
N SER A 123 14.98 10.69 4.84
CA SER A 123 15.90 9.55 4.75
C SER A 123 15.17 8.22 5.07
N PRO A 124 15.36 7.16 4.27
CA PRO A 124 14.78 5.84 4.53
C PRO A 124 15.34 5.18 5.80
N THR A 125 16.54 5.60 6.22
CA THR A 125 17.26 5.04 7.37
C THR A 125 17.13 5.89 8.62
N ILE A 126 16.09 6.73 8.75
CA ILE A 126 15.85 7.46 10.00
C ILE A 126 15.65 6.42 11.10
N TYR A 127 16.61 6.28 12.02
CA TYR A 127 16.59 5.28 13.10
C TYR A 127 15.51 5.55 14.16
N GLU A 128 14.72 6.61 13.99
CA GLU A 128 13.68 7.08 14.90
C GLU A 128 12.28 6.82 14.32
N TRP A 129 12.12 5.81 13.45
CA TRP A 129 10.80 5.23 13.23
C TRP A 129 10.27 4.79 14.60
N SER A 130 9.09 5.28 14.98
CA SER A 130 8.41 4.89 16.21
C SER A 130 8.16 3.37 16.21
N GLU A 131 7.75 2.75 17.33
CA GLU A 131 7.38 1.31 17.39
C GLU A 131 6.13 0.96 16.53
N ARG A 132 5.66 1.90 15.72
CA ARG A 132 4.40 1.83 14.95
C ARG A 132 4.45 0.92 13.74
N PRO A 133 5.52 0.85 12.93
CA PRO A 133 5.62 -0.15 11.88
C PRO A 133 5.42 -1.56 12.45
N GLU A 134 5.99 -1.85 13.62
CA GLU A 134 5.77 -3.12 14.32
C GLU A 134 4.33 -3.27 14.80
N GLU A 135 3.75 -2.28 15.48
CA GLU A 135 2.34 -2.34 15.92
C GLU A 135 1.36 -2.57 14.75
N ILE A 136 1.62 -1.91 13.61
CA ILE A 136 0.82 -2.06 12.40
C ILE A 136 1.05 -3.46 11.81
N PHE A 137 2.29 -3.93 11.75
CA PHE A 137 2.59 -5.28 11.28
C PHE A 137 1.88 -6.35 12.13
N GLU A 138 1.89 -6.24 13.46
CA GLU A 138 1.19 -7.16 14.36
C GLU A 138 -0.33 -7.21 14.08
N ILE A 139 -0.94 -6.07 13.74
CA ILE A 139 -2.35 -6.00 13.33
C ILE A 139 -2.57 -6.80 12.04
N LEU A 140 -1.69 -6.64 11.04
CA LEU A 140 -1.81 -7.35 9.77
C LEU A 140 -1.53 -8.85 9.91
N GLU A 141 -0.49 -9.23 10.65
CA GLU A 141 -0.10 -10.61 10.92
C GLU A 141 -1.25 -11.38 11.60
N ARG A 142 -1.91 -10.75 12.58
CA ARG A 142 -3.07 -11.34 13.26
C ARG A 142 -4.22 -11.67 12.30
N GLU A 143 -4.42 -10.83 11.29
CA GLU A 143 -5.54 -10.97 10.34
C GLU A 143 -5.18 -11.81 9.10
N TYR A 144 -3.89 -12.04 8.83
CA TYR A 144 -3.35 -12.63 7.59
C TYR A 144 -4.05 -13.92 7.16
N GLU A 145 -4.25 -14.86 8.08
CA GLU A 145 -4.87 -16.17 7.79
C GLU A 145 -6.40 -16.13 7.60
N SER A 146 -7.04 -15.01 7.97
CA SER A 146 -8.51 -14.91 8.03
C SER A 146 -9.10 -13.84 7.11
N ALA A 147 -8.25 -12.98 6.55
CA ALA A 147 -8.67 -11.89 5.69
C ALA A 147 -9.32 -12.44 4.40
N PRO A 148 -10.49 -11.89 3.98
CA PRO A 148 -11.19 -12.37 2.80
C PRO A 148 -10.55 -11.82 1.52
N GLU A 149 -10.47 -12.65 0.47
CA GLU A 149 -10.05 -12.19 -0.85
C GLU A 149 -11.06 -11.19 -1.46
N ASN A 150 -10.55 -10.10 -2.02
CA ASN A 150 -11.31 -9.22 -2.90
C ASN A 150 -11.37 -9.80 -4.32
N LEU A 151 -12.36 -10.66 -4.55
CA LEU A 151 -12.55 -11.32 -5.84
C LEU A 151 -12.80 -10.34 -6.99
N LYS A 152 -13.42 -9.17 -6.74
CA LYS A 152 -13.62 -8.17 -7.80
C LYS A 152 -12.32 -7.55 -8.25
N LEU A 153 -11.46 -7.17 -7.30
CA LEU A 153 -10.14 -6.62 -7.61
C LEU A 153 -9.30 -7.64 -8.40
N LYS A 154 -9.27 -8.89 -7.93
CA LYS A 154 -8.57 -10.00 -8.59
C LYS A 154 -9.09 -10.23 -10.01
N GLN A 155 -10.40 -10.29 -10.19
CA GLN A 155 -11.03 -10.45 -11.52
C GLN A 155 -10.73 -9.27 -12.45
N PHE A 156 -10.71 -8.04 -11.93
CA PHE A 156 -10.41 -6.86 -12.73
C PHE A 156 -8.98 -6.90 -13.30
N LEU A 157 -7.99 -7.32 -12.51
CA LEU A 157 -6.61 -7.39 -12.96
C LEU A 157 -6.25 -8.70 -13.67
N THR A 158 -7.14 -9.70 -13.66
CA THR A 158 -6.96 -10.94 -14.42
C THR A 158 -7.37 -10.74 -15.87
N LEU A 159 -6.39 -10.80 -16.78
CA LEU A 159 -6.62 -10.78 -18.22
C LEU A 159 -6.55 -12.20 -18.81
N SER A 160 -7.36 -12.44 -19.85
CA SER A 160 -7.19 -13.64 -20.65
C SER A 160 -5.89 -13.53 -21.47
N PRO A 161 -5.12 -14.62 -21.70
CA PRO A 161 -3.88 -14.55 -22.46
C PRO A 161 -4.03 -14.05 -23.91
N ASN A 162 -5.25 -14.06 -24.44
CA ASN A 162 -5.59 -13.61 -25.78
C ASN A 162 -6.43 -12.32 -25.76
N GLU A 163 -6.44 -11.58 -24.64
CA GLU A 163 -7.12 -10.30 -24.58
C GLU A 163 -6.46 -9.32 -25.55
N ASP A 164 -7.23 -8.83 -26.52
CA ASP A 164 -6.80 -7.87 -27.52
C ASP A 164 -7.69 -6.62 -27.57
N ASP A 165 -8.70 -6.51 -26.68
CA ASP A 165 -9.50 -5.31 -26.54
C ASP A 165 -8.67 -4.18 -25.93
N TYR A 166 -8.24 -3.27 -26.80
CA TYR A 166 -7.47 -2.09 -26.42
C TYR A 166 -8.15 -1.26 -25.32
N ILE A 167 -9.48 -1.13 -25.33
CA ILE A 167 -10.20 -0.29 -24.36
C ILE A 167 -10.09 -0.92 -22.97
N GLU A 168 -10.31 -2.22 -22.89
CA GLU A 168 -10.21 -3.02 -21.67
C GLU A 168 -8.78 -3.00 -21.11
N ILE A 169 -7.76 -3.16 -21.96
CA ILE A 169 -6.35 -3.11 -21.52
C ILE A 169 -5.98 -1.69 -21.08
N ASN A 170 -6.35 -0.66 -21.85
CA ASN A 170 -6.04 0.73 -21.55
C ASN A 170 -6.68 1.18 -20.23
N LEU A 171 -7.93 0.78 -19.97
CA LEU A 171 -8.63 1.07 -18.72
C LEU A 171 -7.88 0.52 -17.51
N ARG A 172 -7.46 -0.75 -17.57
CA ARG A 172 -6.69 -1.39 -16.49
C ARG A 172 -5.32 -0.76 -16.31
N MET A 173 -4.59 -0.51 -17.39
CA MET A 173 -3.27 0.15 -17.31
C MET A 173 -3.39 1.55 -16.70
N ARG A 174 -4.38 2.33 -17.12
CA ARG A 174 -4.63 3.66 -16.56
C ARG A 174 -4.91 3.56 -15.07
N TRP A 175 -5.79 2.65 -14.67
CA TRP A 175 -6.11 2.45 -13.26
C TRP A 175 -4.88 2.03 -12.44
N ILE A 176 -4.06 1.10 -12.94
CA ILE A 176 -2.82 0.68 -12.28
C ILE A 176 -1.89 1.88 -12.05
N MET A 177 -1.70 2.72 -13.08
CA MET A 177 -0.73 3.81 -13.07
C MET A 177 -1.17 5.05 -12.29
N ILE A 178 -2.47 5.26 -12.13
CA ILE A 178 -3.02 6.54 -11.62
C ILE A 178 -3.84 6.34 -10.34
N ASP A 179 -4.64 5.28 -10.28
CA ASP A 179 -5.70 5.12 -9.28
C ASP A 179 -5.43 4.02 -8.26
N SER A 180 -4.50 3.09 -8.55
CA SER A 180 -4.16 2.00 -7.64
C SER A 180 -3.56 2.51 -6.33
N TRP A 181 -3.67 1.72 -5.27
CA TRP A 181 -3.13 2.09 -3.96
C TRP A 181 -1.66 2.46 -4.01
N LEU A 182 -0.84 1.72 -4.76
CA LEU A 182 0.61 1.93 -4.85
C LEU A 182 0.99 3.24 -5.57
N HIS A 183 0.22 3.61 -6.61
CA HIS A 183 0.51 4.76 -7.47
C HIS A 183 -0.42 5.96 -7.22
N HIS A 184 -1.26 5.92 -6.20
CA HIS A 184 -2.28 6.93 -5.90
C HIS A 184 -1.74 8.37 -5.83
N PHE A 185 -0.46 8.57 -5.48
CA PHE A 185 0.17 9.89 -5.44
C PHE A 185 0.42 10.47 -6.82
N LEU A 186 0.76 9.64 -7.81
CA LEU A 186 1.07 10.06 -9.17
C LEU A 186 -0.16 10.58 -9.90
N GLY A 187 -1.34 10.05 -9.57
CA GLY A 187 -2.59 10.49 -10.21
C GLY A 187 -2.96 11.94 -9.93
N LYS A 188 -2.55 12.49 -8.78
CA LYS A 188 -2.84 13.88 -8.40
C LYS A 188 -2.16 14.90 -9.32
N GLU A 189 -1.01 14.57 -9.89
CA GLU A 189 -0.30 15.44 -10.84
C GLU A 189 -1.01 15.56 -12.19
N PHE A 190 -1.89 14.61 -12.54
CA PHE A 190 -2.62 14.60 -13.81
C PHE A 190 -4.00 15.26 -13.74
N ASP A 191 -4.46 15.64 -12.54
CA ASP A 191 -5.72 16.34 -12.30
C ASP A 191 -5.57 17.88 -12.25
N GLU A 192 -4.34 18.41 -12.41
CA GLU A 192 -4.01 19.83 -12.59
C GLU A 192 -3.89 20.24 -14.07
#